data_AF-A0A6C0K5H4-F1
#
_entry.id   AF-A0A6C0K5H4-F1
#
_cell.length_a   1.000
_cell.length_b   1.000
_cell.length_c   1.000
_cell.angle_alpha   90.00
_cell.angle_beta   90.00
_cell.angle_gamma   90.00
#
_symmetry.space_group_name_H-M   'P 1'
#
loop_
_entity.id
_entity.type
_entity.pdbx_description
1 polymer ?
#
loop_
_entity_poly.entity_id
_entity_poly.type
_entity_poly.pdbx_seq_one_letter_code
_entity_poly.pdbx_strand_id
1 'polypeptide(L)'
;MDYSVVIPSYKRPEGCRDKTLAVLHKYKIPKDKIFVVVADKEQKAEYEAVLDPKTYGEILVGVPGLAEVRNWIFEHFPKGTPLVCCDDDIRSFIEYDGSVKRHERPLRSLKDIIKRGFAECKKANCRFWGVYPSANGFFMKPTVSTDLKFNIGSFWGCFNPGSEIHLDRSEKEDYERTLKFFVKDGSVVRLNFVSPKTAYYKEPGGMQTRNRLKHQHVAVKALLKKYPEFVKSNPTRKSGFPEIRIADRRITQKKRD
;
A
#
# COMPACT_ATOMS: atom_id res chain seq x y z
N MET A 1 18.60 -8.73 -3.90
CA MET A 1 17.75 -7.86 -4.73
C MET A 1 17.84 -6.47 -4.15
N ASP A 2 18.13 -5.50 -5.00
CA ASP A 2 18.14 -4.10 -4.62
C ASP A 2 16.71 -3.52 -4.68
N TYR A 3 16.38 -2.65 -3.74
CA TYR A 3 15.05 -2.01 -3.60
C TYR A 3 15.16 -0.81 -2.64
N SER A 4 14.24 0.13 -2.79
CA SER A 4 14.07 1.29 -1.92
C SER A 4 12.74 1.21 -1.19
N VAL A 5 12.75 1.46 0.12
CA VAL A 5 11.57 1.64 0.96
C VAL A 5 11.26 3.13 1.03
N VAL A 6 10.05 3.51 0.64
CA VAL A 6 9.57 4.90 0.70
C VAL A 6 8.43 4.99 1.71
N ILE A 7 8.49 6.01 2.57
CA ILE A 7 7.52 6.25 3.64
C ILE A 7 6.94 7.66 3.47
N PRO A 8 5.82 7.83 2.76
CA PRO A 8 5.11 9.09 2.74
C PRO A 8 4.56 9.39 4.14
N SER A 9 4.86 10.57 4.69
CA SER A 9 4.47 10.92 6.05
C SER A 9 4.17 12.42 6.17
N TYR A 10 3.13 12.76 6.94
CA TYR A 10 2.69 14.14 7.12
C TYR A 10 2.11 14.36 8.52
N LYS A 11 2.71 15.32 9.24
CA LYS A 11 2.35 15.72 10.62
C LYS A 11 2.33 14.55 11.61
N ARG A 12 3.25 13.59 11.44
CA ARG A 12 3.38 12.39 12.28
C ARG A 12 4.85 11.95 12.50
N PRO A 13 5.79 12.85 12.83
CA PRO A 13 7.19 12.45 13.00
C PRO A 13 7.37 11.38 14.10
N GLU A 14 6.73 11.51 15.26
CA GLU A 14 6.80 10.51 16.34
C GLU A 14 6.09 9.21 15.94
N GLY A 15 4.96 9.31 15.23
CA GLY A 15 4.25 8.15 14.69
C GLY A 15 5.13 7.34 13.75
N CYS A 16 5.81 8.01 12.82
CA CYS A 16 6.75 7.41 11.89
C CYS A 16 7.91 6.73 12.63
N ARG A 17 8.51 7.41 13.62
CA ARG A 17 9.59 6.88 14.48
C ARG A 17 9.17 5.62 15.23
N ASP A 18 8.10 5.72 16.01
CA ASP A 18 7.71 4.71 17.00
C ASP A 18 6.99 3.51 16.38
N LYS A 19 6.50 3.67 15.15
CA LYS A 19 5.78 2.63 14.41
C LYS A 19 6.62 2.15 13.22
N THR A 20 6.50 2.78 12.07
CA THR A 20 7.05 2.22 10.82
C THR A 20 8.58 2.08 10.86
N LEU A 21 9.33 3.09 11.30
CA LEU A 21 10.79 2.99 11.40
C LEU A 21 11.23 1.96 12.45
N ALA A 22 10.57 1.92 13.61
CA ALA A 22 10.81 0.88 14.61
C ALA A 22 10.56 -0.54 14.06
N VAL A 23 9.52 -0.74 13.25
CA VAL A 23 9.23 -2.01 12.58
C VAL A 23 10.31 -2.36 11.55
N LEU A 24 10.70 -1.42 10.69
CA LEU A 24 11.75 -1.64 9.68
C LEU A 24 13.09 -1.97 10.35
N HIS A 25 13.42 -1.27 11.43
CA HIS A 25 14.61 -1.53 12.24
C HIS A 25 14.57 -2.93 12.88
N LYS A 26 13.44 -3.32 13.50
CA LYS A 26 13.23 -4.67 14.05
C LYS A 26 13.46 -5.77 13.02
N TYR A 27 13.02 -5.56 11.78
CA TYR A 27 13.24 -6.51 10.67
C TYR A 27 14.60 -6.39 10.00
N LYS A 28 15.48 -5.52 10.51
CA LYS A 28 16.84 -5.30 10.01
C LYS A 28 16.82 -4.93 8.52
N ILE A 29 15.92 -4.02 8.15
CA ILE A 29 15.97 -3.35 6.84
C ILE A 29 17.12 -2.34 6.89
N PRO A 30 18.07 -2.40 5.93
CA PRO A 30 19.19 -1.45 5.88
C PRO A 30 18.69 -0.01 5.79
N LYS A 31 19.26 0.89 6.59
CA LYS A 31 18.79 2.28 6.69
C LYS A 31 18.96 3.05 5.38
N ASP A 32 20.02 2.76 4.63
CA ASP A 32 20.35 3.34 3.32
C ASP A 32 19.28 3.05 2.25
N LYS A 33 18.40 2.09 2.51
CA LYS A 33 17.25 1.78 1.65
C LYS A 33 15.99 2.56 2.02
N ILE A 34 15.98 3.29 3.13
CA ILE A 34 14.76 3.88 3.71
C ILE A 34 14.75 5.39 3.43
N PHE A 35 13.73 5.83 2.72
CA PHE A 35 13.48 7.23 2.38
C PHE A 35 12.16 7.67 3.01
N VAL A 36 12.20 8.70 3.86
CA VAL A 36 11.00 9.32 4.40
C VAL A 36 10.64 10.49 3.50
N VAL A 37 9.41 10.53 2.98
CA VAL A 37 8.96 11.58 2.05
C VAL A 37 7.96 12.48 2.76
N VAL A 38 8.34 13.73 3.00
CA VAL A 38 7.55 14.73 3.71
C VAL A 38 6.99 15.78 2.75
N ALA A 39 5.99 16.55 3.19
CA ALA A 39 5.23 17.44 2.30
C ALA A 39 5.98 18.72 1.88
N ASP A 40 6.85 19.25 2.74
CA ASP A 40 7.52 20.56 2.58
C ASP A 40 8.79 20.65 3.46
N LYS A 41 9.47 21.80 3.43
CA LYS A 41 10.73 22.02 4.16
C LYS A 41 10.51 22.13 5.66
N GLU A 42 9.37 22.67 6.07
CA GLU A 42 8.96 22.80 7.47
C GLU A 42 8.79 21.41 8.09
N GLN A 43 8.05 20.51 7.40
CA GLN A 43 7.94 19.11 7.79
C GLN A 43 9.28 18.40 7.79
N LYS A 44 10.20 18.71 6.86
CA LYS A 44 11.56 18.14 6.90
C LYS A 44 12.28 18.48 8.19
N ALA A 45 12.27 19.74 8.60
CA ALA A 45 12.88 20.18 9.86
C ALA A 45 12.23 19.51 11.08
N GLU A 46 10.90 19.40 11.11
CA GLU A 46 10.18 18.68 12.18
C GLU A 46 10.61 17.22 12.28
N TYR A 47 10.76 16.52 11.15
CA TYR A 47 11.15 15.13 11.12
C TYR A 47 12.63 14.95 11.49
N GLU A 48 13.52 15.80 11.02
CA GLU A 48 14.94 15.78 11.40
C GLU A 48 15.15 15.99 12.91
N ALA A 49 14.29 16.77 13.57
CA ALA A 49 14.34 16.97 15.01
C ALA A 49 13.90 15.75 15.83
N VAL A 50 13.10 14.85 15.25
CA VAL A 50 12.45 13.72 15.96
C VAL A 50 13.05 12.37 15.58
N LEU A 51 13.41 12.18 14.31
CA LEU A 51 13.87 10.90 13.78
C LEU A 51 15.37 10.70 14.04
N ASP A 52 15.77 9.50 14.48
CA ASP A 52 17.19 9.14 14.61
C ASP A 52 17.81 8.90 13.21
N PRO A 53 18.87 9.64 12.81
CA PRO A 53 19.57 9.46 11.53
C PRO A 53 20.18 8.06 11.30
N LYS A 54 20.20 7.19 12.31
CA LYS A 54 20.59 5.78 12.20
C LYS A 54 19.45 4.89 11.68
N THR A 55 18.23 5.39 11.59
CA THR A 55 17.03 4.61 11.24
C THR A 55 16.56 4.80 9.80
N TYR A 56 17.08 5.81 9.10
CA TYR A 56 16.76 6.10 7.69
C TYR A 56 18.02 6.51 6.91
N GLY A 57 17.88 6.58 5.58
CA GLY A 57 18.91 7.02 4.66
C GLY A 57 18.77 8.51 4.38
N GLU A 58 17.59 8.93 3.93
CA GLU A 58 17.32 10.32 3.59
C GLU A 58 15.87 10.74 3.90
N ILE A 59 15.67 12.01 4.24
CA ILE A 59 14.36 12.68 4.27
C ILE A 59 14.24 13.57 3.03
N LEU A 60 13.32 13.18 2.15
CA LEU A 60 13.03 13.84 0.88
C LEU A 60 11.83 14.79 1.03
N VAL A 61 11.92 15.96 0.40
CA VAL A 61 10.79 16.90 0.30
C VAL A 61 10.02 16.61 -0.97
N GLY A 62 8.82 16.04 -0.82
CA GLY A 62 7.88 15.76 -1.90
C GLY A 62 6.85 16.88 -2.04
N VAL A 63 5.57 16.48 -2.02
CA VAL A 63 4.42 17.39 -2.14
C VAL A 63 3.29 16.95 -1.19
N PRO A 64 2.42 17.86 -0.75
CA PRO A 64 1.27 17.51 0.08
C PRO A 64 0.22 16.72 -0.73
N GLY A 65 -0.46 15.78 -0.05
CA GLY A 65 -1.51 14.93 -0.63
C GLY A 65 -1.02 13.51 -0.92
N LEU A 66 -1.86 12.49 -0.69
CA LEU A 66 -1.44 11.08 -0.76
C LEU A 66 -1.23 10.61 -2.20
N ALA A 67 -2.14 10.96 -3.11
CA ALA A 67 -1.96 10.61 -4.53
C ALA A 67 -0.79 11.40 -5.13
N GLU A 68 -0.71 12.67 -4.77
CA GLU A 68 0.29 13.62 -5.23
C GLU A 68 1.69 13.19 -4.80
N VAL A 69 1.91 12.84 -3.53
CA VAL A 69 3.22 12.36 -3.06
C VAL A 69 3.59 11.02 -3.68
N ARG A 70 2.63 10.13 -3.95
CA ARG A 70 2.90 8.85 -4.65
C ARG A 70 3.29 9.07 -6.11
N ASN A 71 2.63 10.00 -6.80
CA ASN A 71 3.01 10.40 -8.16
C ASN A 71 4.40 11.02 -8.19
N TRP A 72 4.68 11.93 -7.24
CA TRP A 72 6.01 12.52 -7.08
C TRP A 72 7.08 11.45 -6.84
N ILE A 73 6.80 10.43 -6.00
CA ILE A 73 7.71 9.29 -5.80
C ILE A 73 7.96 8.54 -7.12
N PHE A 74 6.94 8.30 -7.94
CA PHE A 74 7.12 7.61 -9.22
C PHE A 74 7.98 8.42 -10.20
N GLU A 75 7.91 9.74 -10.16
CA GLU A 75 8.72 10.63 -10.99
C GLU A 75 10.15 10.80 -10.44
N HIS A 76 10.31 10.82 -9.12
CA HIS A 76 11.59 11.03 -8.45
C HIS A 76 12.55 9.85 -8.62
N PHE A 77 12.04 8.61 -8.49
CA PHE A 77 12.85 7.41 -8.67
C PHE A 77 12.89 7.01 -10.16
N PRO A 78 13.98 6.43 -10.67
CA PRO A 78 14.02 5.94 -12.05
C PRO A 78 12.94 4.89 -12.33
N LYS A 79 12.38 4.89 -13.54
CA LYS A 79 11.43 3.86 -13.99
C LYS A 79 12.08 2.46 -13.88
N GLY A 80 11.30 1.48 -13.42
CA GLY A 80 11.77 0.11 -13.19
C GLY A 80 12.45 -0.11 -11.84
N THR A 81 12.76 0.94 -11.07
CA THR A 81 13.30 0.81 -9.70
C THR A 81 12.34 0.00 -8.82
N PRO A 82 12.80 -1.03 -8.10
CA PRO A 82 11.95 -1.74 -7.16
C PRO A 82 11.66 -0.87 -5.93
N LEU A 83 10.42 -0.41 -5.81
CA LEU A 83 9.95 0.41 -4.70
C LEU A 83 9.06 -0.41 -3.77
N VAL A 84 9.26 -0.25 -2.47
CA VAL A 84 8.39 -0.76 -1.40
C VAL A 84 7.79 0.45 -0.70
N CYS A 85 6.48 0.60 -0.74
CA CYS A 85 5.80 1.71 -0.11
C CYS A 85 5.20 1.26 1.22
N CYS A 86 5.50 2.01 2.28
CA CYS A 86 5.00 1.80 3.63
C CYS A 86 4.28 3.06 4.11
N ASP A 87 3.10 2.94 4.70
CA ASP A 87 2.52 4.05 5.46
C ASP A 87 3.33 4.31 6.75
N ASP A 88 3.17 5.48 7.35
CA ASP A 88 3.92 5.92 8.54
C ASP A 88 3.42 5.36 9.88
N ASP A 89 2.39 4.50 9.86
CA ASP A 89 1.72 3.98 11.06
C ASP A 89 1.67 2.44 11.14
N ILE A 90 2.59 1.75 10.47
CA ILE A 90 2.73 0.29 10.54
C ILE A 90 3.27 -0.11 11.91
N ARG A 91 2.47 -0.86 12.68
CA ARG A 91 2.83 -1.30 14.04
C ARG A 91 3.48 -2.68 14.09
N SER A 92 3.09 -3.58 13.19
CA SER A 92 3.69 -4.93 13.07
C SER A 92 3.19 -5.63 11.81
N PHE A 93 3.69 -6.84 11.55
CA PHE A 93 3.20 -7.73 10.52
C PHE A 93 2.85 -9.09 11.13
N ILE A 94 1.82 -9.73 10.57
CA ILE A 94 1.53 -11.14 10.81
C ILE A 94 1.69 -11.95 9.53
N GLU A 95 1.96 -13.24 9.71
CA GLU A 95 1.90 -14.24 8.65
C GLU A 95 0.99 -15.39 9.02
N TYR A 96 0.43 -16.06 8.00
CA TYR A 96 -0.44 -17.21 8.16
C TYR A 96 0.33 -18.40 8.75
N ASP A 97 -0.27 -19.07 9.73
CA ASP A 97 0.22 -20.32 10.29
C ASP A 97 -0.96 -21.22 10.65
N GLY A 98 -1.27 -22.19 9.78
CA GLY A 98 -2.38 -23.12 9.99
C GLY A 98 -2.26 -24.03 11.22
N SER A 99 -1.11 -24.04 11.91
CA SER A 99 -0.90 -24.88 13.10
C SER A 99 -1.40 -24.24 14.40
N VAL A 100 -1.76 -22.95 14.40
CA VAL A 100 -2.21 -22.21 15.59
C VAL A 100 -3.67 -21.77 15.50
N LYS A 101 -4.38 -21.70 16.64
CA LYS A 101 -5.83 -21.48 16.71
C LYS A 101 -6.36 -20.27 15.90
N ARG A 102 -5.60 -19.17 15.80
CA ARG A 102 -5.99 -17.96 15.06
C ARG A 102 -5.46 -17.92 13.61
N HIS A 103 -4.79 -18.98 13.18
CA HIS A 103 -4.09 -19.08 11.91
C HIS A 103 -3.08 -17.95 11.63
N GLU A 104 -2.55 -17.30 12.67
CA GLU A 104 -1.58 -16.22 12.54
C GLU A 104 -0.47 -16.29 13.58
N ARG A 105 0.71 -15.83 13.18
CA ARG A 105 1.85 -15.58 14.06
C ARG A 105 2.57 -14.29 13.66
N PRO A 106 3.46 -13.72 14.49
CA PRO A 106 4.34 -12.63 14.06
C PRO A 106 5.14 -13.02 12.81
N LEU A 107 5.23 -12.10 11.85
CA LEU A 107 6.01 -12.32 10.63
C LEU A 107 7.48 -12.61 10.99
N ARG A 108 8.07 -13.62 10.34
CA ARG A 108 9.47 -14.02 10.60
C ARG A 108 10.49 -13.12 9.91
N SER A 109 10.24 -12.77 8.64
CA SER A 109 11.22 -12.04 7.82
C SER A 109 10.55 -11.14 6.80
N LEU A 110 10.54 -9.83 7.06
CA LEU A 110 10.06 -8.84 6.10
C LEU A 110 10.89 -8.81 4.81
N LYS A 111 12.21 -9.05 4.93
CA LYS A 111 13.12 -9.12 3.78
C LYS A 111 12.72 -10.22 2.79
N ASP A 112 12.30 -11.38 3.28
CA ASP A 112 11.89 -12.48 2.41
C ASP A 112 10.52 -12.22 1.79
N ILE A 113 9.61 -11.54 2.49
CA ILE A 113 8.35 -11.08 1.91
C ILE A 113 8.57 -10.09 0.78
N ILE A 114 9.47 -9.11 0.96
CA ILE A 114 9.79 -8.14 -0.09
C ILE A 114 10.38 -8.85 -1.32
N LYS A 115 11.39 -9.72 -1.12
CA LYS A 115 11.98 -10.52 -2.20
C LYS A 115 10.92 -11.38 -2.89
N ARG A 116 10.03 -12.02 -2.12
CA ARG A 116 8.96 -12.88 -2.63
C ARG A 116 7.97 -12.08 -3.48
N GLY A 117 7.54 -10.90 -3.03
CA GLY A 117 6.63 -10.05 -3.78
C GLY A 117 7.16 -9.70 -5.17
N PHE A 118 8.42 -9.24 -5.24
CA PHE A 118 9.06 -8.94 -6.52
C PHE A 118 9.32 -10.17 -7.40
N ALA A 119 9.66 -11.32 -6.81
CA ALA A 119 9.83 -12.57 -7.55
C ALA A 119 8.51 -13.04 -8.17
N GLU A 120 7.40 -12.94 -7.43
CA GLU A 120 6.07 -13.27 -7.93
C GLU A 120 5.62 -12.31 -9.04
N CYS A 121 5.95 -11.02 -8.94
CA CYS A 121 5.73 -10.06 -10.02
C CYS A 121 6.45 -10.48 -11.31
N LYS A 122 7.74 -10.83 -11.22
CA LYS A 122 8.50 -11.32 -12.37
C LYS A 122 7.89 -12.59 -12.96
N LYS A 123 7.49 -13.55 -12.12
CA LYS A 123 6.84 -14.79 -12.55
C LYS A 123 5.51 -14.54 -13.25
N ALA A 124 4.73 -13.58 -12.76
CA ALA A 124 3.42 -13.22 -13.32
C ALA A 124 3.50 -12.21 -14.48
N ASN A 125 4.71 -11.78 -14.85
CA ASN A 125 4.95 -10.70 -15.81
C ASN A 125 4.15 -9.42 -15.50
N CYS A 126 4.13 -9.01 -14.24
CA CYS A 126 3.49 -7.78 -13.79
C CYS A 126 4.40 -6.96 -12.89
N ARG A 127 4.01 -5.70 -12.62
CA ARG A 127 4.87 -4.77 -11.90
C ARG A 127 4.47 -4.54 -10.46
N PHE A 128 3.27 -4.93 -10.03
CA PHE A 128 2.71 -4.56 -8.73
C PHE A 128 2.36 -5.75 -7.86
N TRP A 129 2.75 -5.68 -6.60
CA TRP A 129 2.39 -6.64 -5.57
C TRP A 129 1.93 -5.93 -4.29
N GLY A 130 1.05 -6.60 -3.56
CA GLY A 130 0.69 -6.22 -2.21
C GLY A 130 0.43 -7.43 -1.33
N VAL A 131 -0.15 -7.15 -0.17
CA VAL A 131 -0.38 -8.13 0.89
C VAL A 131 -1.86 -8.15 1.27
N TYR A 132 -2.23 -9.12 2.10
CA TYR A 132 -3.61 -9.29 2.52
C TYR A 132 -4.09 -8.07 3.35
N PRO A 133 -5.28 -7.52 3.07
CA PRO A 133 -5.69 -6.21 3.59
C PRO A 133 -6.15 -6.21 5.06
N SER A 134 -6.30 -7.37 5.70
CA SER A 134 -6.81 -7.45 7.07
C SER A 134 -5.95 -8.38 7.90
N ALA A 135 -5.42 -7.87 9.01
CA ALA A 135 -4.60 -8.65 9.92
C ALA A 135 -5.45 -9.59 10.79
N ASN A 136 -5.98 -10.62 10.15
CA ASN A 136 -6.77 -11.68 10.77
C ASN A 136 -6.48 -13.02 10.05
N GLY A 137 -5.70 -13.87 10.72
CA GLY A 137 -5.26 -15.16 10.20
C GLY A 137 -6.38 -16.09 9.73
N PHE A 138 -7.57 -16.03 10.35
CA PHE A 138 -8.72 -16.85 9.95
C PHE A 138 -9.13 -16.66 8.48
N PHE A 139 -8.91 -15.46 7.93
CA PHE A 139 -9.27 -15.14 6.55
C PHE A 139 -8.07 -15.07 5.59
N MET A 140 -6.86 -15.20 6.12
CA MET A 140 -5.62 -15.31 5.35
C MET A 140 -5.50 -16.72 4.75
N LYS A 141 -4.73 -16.85 3.67
CA LYS A 141 -4.52 -18.14 2.98
C LYS A 141 -3.05 -18.31 2.63
N PRO A 142 -2.49 -19.52 2.68
CA PRO A 142 -1.10 -19.82 2.29
C PRO A 142 -0.94 -19.83 0.76
N THR A 143 -1.42 -18.79 0.07
CA THR A 143 -1.45 -18.72 -1.40
C THR A 143 -1.00 -17.36 -1.90
N VAL A 144 -0.56 -17.35 -3.16
CA VAL A 144 -0.32 -16.13 -3.95
C VAL A 144 -1.42 -16.02 -4.99
N SER A 145 -2.00 -14.82 -5.13
CA SER A 145 -2.95 -14.51 -6.20
C SER A 145 -2.26 -13.67 -7.27
N THR A 146 -2.56 -13.94 -8.54
CA THR A 146 -2.14 -13.15 -9.72
C THR A 146 -3.33 -12.60 -10.50
N ASP A 147 -4.55 -12.83 -10.02
CA ASP A 147 -5.77 -12.25 -10.56
C ASP A 147 -6.10 -10.91 -9.89
N LEU A 148 -7.10 -10.21 -10.42
CA LEU A 148 -7.50 -8.92 -9.87
C LEU A 148 -8.02 -9.07 -8.42
N LYS A 149 -7.16 -8.64 -7.48
CA LYS A 149 -7.43 -8.58 -6.04
C LYS A 149 -7.06 -7.22 -5.50
N PHE A 150 -7.85 -6.74 -4.55
CA PHE A 150 -7.53 -5.55 -3.78
C PHE A 150 -6.23 -5.75 -2.98
N ASN A 151 -5.29 -4.82 -3.18
CA ASN A 151 -4.06 -4.66 -2.43
C ASN A 151 -4.14 -3.38 -1.60
N ILE A 152 -3.86 -3.49 -0.30
CA ILE A 152 -4.04 -2.39 0.65
C ILE A 152 -2.97 -1.30 0.49
N GLY A 153 -3.32 -0.06 0.80
CA GLY A 153 -2.43 1.12 0.74
C GLY A 153 -1.23 1.11 1.69
N SER A 154 -1.32 0.37 2.81
CA SER A 154 -0.37 0.49 3.91
C SER A 154 0.97 -0.21 3.71
N PHE A 155 1.00 -1.28 2.90
CA PHE A 155 2.24 -1.96 2.56
C PHE A 155 2.11 -2.65 1.20
N TRP A 156 2.95 -2.25 0.25
CA TRP A 156 2.95 -2.80 -1.10
C TRP A 156 4.30 -2.55 -1.78
N GLY A 157 4.52 -3.15 -2.95
CA GLY A 157 5.68 -2.82 -3.76
C GLY A 157 5.39 -2.84 -5.25
N CYS A 158 6.25 -2.18 -6.02
CA CYS A 158 6.17 -2.18 -7.46
C CYS A 158 7.53 -2.02 -8.12
N PHE A 159 7.66 -2.49 -9.37
CA PHE A 159 8.66 -1.95 -10.27
C PHE A 159 8.13 -0.59 -10.75
N ASN A 160 8.85 0.49 -10.41
CA ASN A 160 8.38 1.86 -10.57
C ASN A 160 7.82 2.10 -11.99
N PRO A 161 6.55 2.49 -12.14
CA PRO A 161 5.95 2.72 -13.45
C PRO A 161 6.42 4.03 -14.11
N GLY A 162 7.03 4.95 -13.35
CA GLY A 162 7.22 6.32 -13.81
C GLY A 162 5.87 6.97 -14.11
N SER A 163 5.81 7.80 -15.15
CA SER A 163 4.60 8.52 -15.56
C SER A 163 3.50 7.64 -16.20
N GLU A 164 3.73 6.33 -16.41
CA GLU A 164 2.73 5.43 -17.00
C GLU A 164 1.52 5.18 -16.10
N ILE A 165 1.71 5.34 -14.79
CA ILE A 165 0.67 5.26 -13.79
C ILE A 165 0.71 6.55 -12.99
N HIS A 166 -0.27 7.40 -13.24
CA HIS A 166 -0.57 8.56 -12.44
C HIS A 166 -1.80 8.26 -11.58
N LEU A 167 -1.88 8.78 -10.36
CA LEU A 167 -2.99 8.59 -9.42
C LEU A 167 -3.81 9.89 -9.36
N ASP A 168 -5.12 9.78 -9.56
CA ASP A 168 -5.98 10.95 -9.79
C ASP A 168 -6.50 11.53 -8.46
N ARG A 169 -6.65 10.71 -7.40
CA ARG A 169 -7.28 11.10 -6.13
C ARG A 169 -6.70 10.37 -4.93
N SER A 170 -6.66 11.05 -3.79
CA SER A 170 -6.23 10.47 -2.51
C SER A 170 -7.25 9.48 -1.92
N GLU A 171 -8.56 9.76 -2.02
CA GLU A 171 -9.59 8.82 -1.56
C GLU A 171 -9.71 7.60 -2.48
N LYS A 172 -9.66 6.40 -1.87
CA LYS A 172 -9.68 5.10 -2.59
C LYS A 172 -8.50 4.96 -3.57
N GLU A 173 -7.41 5.67 -3.33
CA GLU A 173 -6.18 5.61 -4.13
C GLU A 173 -5.64 4.18 -4.26
N ASP A 174 -5.74 3.36 -3.22
CA ASP A 174 -5.32 1.95 -3.24
C ASP A 174 -6.15 1.08 -4.20
N TYR A 175 -7.46 1.35 -4.34
CA TYR A 175 -8.29 0.75 -5.38
C TYR A 175 -7.85 1.23 -6.76
N GLU A 176 -7.68 2.55 -6.92
CA GLU A 176 -7.28 3.15 -8.19
C GLU A 176 -5.93 2.60 -8.67
N ARG A 177 -4.92 2.59 -7.81
CA ARG A 177 -3.59 2.05 -8.08
C ARG A 177 -3.66 0.59 -8.49
N THR A 178 -4.36 -0.23 -7.72
CA THR A 178 -4.54 -1.67 -8.04
C THR A 178 -5.14 -1.85 -9.42
N LEU A 179 -6.18 -1.08 -9.77
CA LEU A 179 -6.85 -1.15 -11.07
C LEU A 179 -5.96 -0.66 -12.20
N LYS A 180 -5.21 0.43 -12.02
CA LYS A 180 -4.30 0.97 -13.04
C LYS A 180 -3.18 -0.01 -13.37
N PHE A 181 -2.54 -0.63 -12.36
CA PHE A 181 -1.56 -1.69 -12.61
C PHE A 181 -2.19 -2.91 -13.28
N PHE A 182 -3.36 -3.37 -12.81
CA PHE A 182 -4.02 -4.53 -13.41
C PHE A 182 -4.40 -4.31 -14.88
N VAL A 183 -4.91 -3.12 -15.23
CA VAL A 183 -5.26 -2.77 -16.61
C VAL A 183 -4.03 -2.69 -17.50
N LYS A 184 -2.89 -2.22 -16.98
CA LYS A 184 -1.65 -2.11 -17.74
C LYS A 184 -0.92 -3.44 -17.91
N ASP A 185 -0.92 -4.28 -16.89
CA ASP A 185 -0.09 -5.49 -16.84
C ASP A 185 -0.90 -6.79 -17.02
N GLY A 186 -2.23 -6.71 -17.00
CA GLY A 186 -3.12 -7.88 -17.02
C GLY A 186 -3.13 -8.72 -15.74
N SER A 187 -2.26 -8.40 -14.77
CA SER A 187 -2.11 -9.12 -13.52
C SER A 187 -1.64 -8.18 -12.40
N VAL A 188 -2.01 -8.52 -11.16
CA VAL A 188 -1.45 -7.94 -9.93
C VAL A 188 -1.18 -9.07 -8.96
N VAL A 189 -0.09 -8.99 -8.22
CA VAL A 189 0.26 -10.00 -7.21
C VAL A 189 -0.35 -9.63 -5.86
N ARG A 190 -0.88 -10.62 -5.14
CA ARG A 190 -1.20 -10.49 -3.71
C ARG A 190 -0.70 -11.68 -2.92
N LEU A 191 0.13 -11.42 -1.92
CA LEU A 191 0.58 -12.40 -0.94
C LEU A 191 -0.53 -12.55 0.13
N ASN A 192 -1.37 -13.58 0.01
CA ASN A 192 -2.55 -13.76 0.88
C ASN A 192 -2.21 -14.24 2.30
N PHE A 193 -0.94 -14.54 2.56
CA PHE A 193 -0.44 -15.11 3.81
C PHE A 193 0.32 -14.10 4.67
N VAL A 194 0.34 -12.81 4.32
CA VAL A 194 0.96 -11.74 5.12
C VAL A 194 0.01 -10.56 5.22
N SER A 195 -0.02 -9.87 6.36
CA SER A 195 -0.79 -8.63 6.52
C SER A 195 -0.13 -7.65 7.50
N PRO A 196 -0.14 -6.33 7.22
CA PRO A 196 0.31 -5.31 8.14
C PRO A 196 -0.79 -5.04 9.20
N LYS A 197 -0.34 -4.81 10.43
CA LYS A 197 -1.18 -4.28 11.52
C LYS A 197 -0.95 -2.77 11.59
N THR A 198 -1.99 -1.99 11.32
CA THR A 198 -2.01 -0.53 11.49
C THR A 198 -3.22 -0.13 12.35
N ALA A 199 -3.24 1.09 12.89
CA ALA A 199 -4.37 1.63 13.63
C ALA A 199 -5.18 2.58 12.76
N TYR A 200 -5.87 2.03 11.76
CA TYR A 200 -6.70 2.82 10.86
C TYR A 200 -7.67 3.74 11.65
N TYR A 201 -7.73 5.01 11.26
CA TYR A 201 -8.72 6.02 11.70
C TYR A 201 -8.62 6.55 13.15
N LYS A 202 -7.61 6.16 13.95
CA LYS A 202 -7.51 6.58 15.36
C LYS A 202 -6.43 7.62 15.66
N GLU A 203 -5.53 7.84 14.72
CA GLU A 203 -4.34 8.68 14.93
C GLU A 203 -4.55 10.09 14.35
N PRO A 204 -4.27 11.17 15.10
CA PRO A 204 -4.31 12.53 14.54
C PRO A 204 -3.32 12.69 13.38
N GLY A 205 -3.59 13.65 12.49
CA GLY A 205 -2.81 13.85 11.26
C GLY A 205 -3.21 12.90 10.11
N GLY A 206 -2.43 12.90 9.02
CA GLY A 206 -2.73 12.12 7.80
C GLY A 206 -3.97 12.62 7.03
N MET A 207 -4.72 11.71 6.39
CA MET A 207 -5.88 12.04 5.52
C MET A 207 -7.17 12.46 6.25
N GLN A 208 -7.08 13.06 7.44
CA GLN A 208 -8.26 13.47 8.20
C GLN A 208 -8.78 14.84 7.71
N THR A 209 -9.70 14.84 6.74
CA THR A 209 -10.33 16.06 6.21
C THR A 209 -11.80 16.20 6.66
N ARG A 210 -12.26 17.43 6.90
CA ARG A 210 -13.65 17.74 7.30
C ARG A 210 -14.70 17.35 6.23
N ASN A 211 -14.28 17.18 4.97
CA ASN A 211 -15.15 16.89 3.80
C ASN A 211 -15.00 15.46 3.24
N ARG A 212 -14.39 14.56 4.01
CA ARG A 212 -14.05 13.21 3.57
C ARG A 212 -15.20 12.42 2.94
N LEU A 213 -16.42 12.53 3.48
CA LEU A 213 -17.59 11.82 2.96
C LEU A 213 -17.92 12.21 1.52
N LYS A 214 -17.83 13.51 1.19
CA LYS A 214 -18.10 14.03 -0.15
C LYS A 214 -17.02 13.53 -1.13
N HIS A 215 -15.75 13.60 -0.75
CA HIS A 215 -14.65 13.13 -1.60
C HIS A 215 -14.72 11.63 -1.86
N GLN A 216 -15.10 10.83 -0.85
CA GLN A 216 -15.33 9.38 -1.01
C GLN A 216 -16.43 9.09 -2.03
N HIS A 217 -17.55 9.82 -2.00
CA HIS A 217 -18.60 9.65 -3.02
C HIS A 217 -18.11 9.96 -4.43
N VAL A 218 -17.36 11.06 -4.59
CA VAL A 218 -16.79 11.44 -5.89
C VAL A 218 -15.82 10.36 -6.39
N ALA A 219 -14.91 9.88 -5.53
CA ALA A 219 -13.95 8.83 -5.89
C ALA A 219 -14.64 7.52 -6.29
N VAL A 220 -15.63 7.07 -5.51
CA VAL A 220 -16.39 5.85 -5.82
C VAL A 220 -17.14 5.97 -7.14
N LYS A 221 -17.83 7.10 -7.38
CA LYS A 221 -18.55 7.33 -8.63
C LYS A 221 -17.59 7.34 -9.82
N ALA A 222 -16.41 7.95 -9.67
CA ALA A 222 -15.38 7.97 -10.70
C ALA A 222 -14.86 6.56 -11.01
N LEU A 223 -14.55 5.76 -9.98
CA LEU A 223 -14.07 4.37 -10.15
C LEU A 223 -15.12 3.45 -10.80
N LEU A 224 -16.38 3.56 -10.39
CA LEU A 224 -17.47 2.79 -11.01
C LEU A 224 -17.68 3.16 -12.49
N LYS A 225 -17.55 4.45 -12.84
CA LYS A 225 -17.66 4.92 -14.23
C LYS A 225 -16.46 4.49 -15.07
N LYS A 226 -15.24 4.58 -14.53
CA LYS A 226 -13.99 4.31 -15.25
C LYS A 226 -13.68 2.82 -15.39
N TYR A 227 -14.09 2.01 -14.40
CA TYR A 227 -13.79 0.58 -14.34
C TYR A 227 -15.04 -0.28 -14.08
N PRO A 228 -16.12 -0.16 -14.89
CA PRO A 228 -17.40 -0.86 -14.64
C PRO A 228 -17.30 -2.39 -14.69
N GLU A 229 -16.27 -2.91 -15.38
CA GLU A 229 -16.00 -4.35 -15.49
C GLU A 229 -15.18 -4.91 -14.32
N PHE A 230 -14.52 -4.03 -13.55
CA PHE A 230 -13.56 -4.41 -12.51
C PHE A 230 -13.97 -4.00 -11.10
N VAL A 231 -15.01 -3.16 -10.98
CA VAL A 231 -15.50 -2.62 -9.71
C VAL A 231 -17.02 -2.72 -9.67
N LYS A 232 -17.56 -3.04 -8.49
CA LYS A 232 -19.00 -2.95 -8.22
C LYS A 232 -19.27 -2.28 -6.87
N SER A 233 -20.45 -1.67 -6.76
CA SER A 233 -20.95 -1.17 -5.47
C SER A 233 -21.06 -2.31 -4.45
N ASN A 234 -20.76 -2.00 -3.18
CA ASN A 234 -20.80 -2.94 -2.07
C ASN A 234 -21.64 -2.38 -0.90
N PRO A 235 -22.96 -2.26 -1.06
CA PRO A 235 -23.84 -1.59 -0.09
C PRO A 235 -24.00 -2.37 1.23
N THR A 236 -23.55 -3.62 1.29
CA THR A 236 -23.67 -4.48 2.48
C THR A 236 -22.74 -4.10 3.62
N ARG A 237 -21.74 -3.24 3.36
CA ARG A 237 -20.84 -2.73 4.40
C ARG A 237 -21.48 -1.56 5.15
N LYS A 238 -21.67 -1.74 6.46
CA LYS A 238 -22.18 -0.72 7.39
C LYS A 238 -21.07 0.26 7.82
N SER A 239 -20.37 0.90 6.88
CA SER A 239 -19.30 1.86 7.20
C SER A 239 -19.75 3.32 7.22
N GLY A 240 -20.97 3.62 6.75
CA GLY A 240 -21.45 5.00 6.57
C GLY A 240 -20.86 5.72 5.34
N PHE A 241 -20.00 5.04 4.58
CA PHE A 241 -19.39 5.52 3.34
C PHE A 241 -19.84 4.64 2.15
N PRO A 242 -19.85 5.19 0.92
CA PRO A 242 -20.07 4.39 -0.27
C PRO A 242 -18.90 3.41 -0.42
N GLU A 243 -19.19 2.12 -0.37
CA GLU A 243 -18.17 1.08 -0.49
C GLU A 243 -18.18 0.44 -1.87
N ILE A 244 -16.99 0.10 -2.34
CA ILE A 244 -16.79 -0.62 -3.60
C ILE A 244 -16.02 -1.90 -3.36
N ARG A 245 -16.25 -2.88 -4.23
CA ARG A 245 -15.56 -4.15 -4.26
C ARG A 245 -14.93 -4.34 -5.64
N ILE A 246 -13.64 -4.70 -5.64
CA ILE A 246 -12.94 -5.19 -6.81
C ILE A 246 -13.51 -6.57 -7.19
N ALA A 247 -13.88 -6.72 -8.46
CA ALA A 247 -14.37 -7.97 -9.05
C ALA A 247 -14.17 -7.93 -10.57
N ASP A 248 -13.37 -8.85 -11.13
CA ASP A 248 -13.26 -9.02 -12.59
C ASP A 248 -14.51 -9.73 -13.13
N ARG A 249 -15.40 -8.96 -13.75
CA ARG A 249 -16.69 -9.43 -14.24
C ARG A 249 -16.60 -10.15 -15.60
N ARG A 250 -15.49 -9.97 -16.33
CA ARG A 250 -15.26 -10.63 -17.63
C ARG A 250 -15.16 -12.15 -17.46
N ILE A 251 -14.54 -12.59 -16.36
CA ILE A 251 -14.45 -14.01 -15.99
C ILE A 251 -15.82 -14.58 -15.62
N THR A 252 -16.72 -13.76 -15.06
CA THR A 252 -18.05 -14.23 -14.62
C THR A 252 -19.04 -14.34 -15.77
N GLN A 253 -18.91 -13.51 -16.81
CA GLN A 253 -19.70 -13.61 -18.03
C GLN A 253 -19.33 -14.86 -18.83
N LYS A 254 -18.02 -15.14 -19.01
CA LYS A 254 -17.52 -16.36 -19.67
C LYS A 254 -17.91 -17.70 -19.02
N LYS A 255 -18.49 -17.70 -17.82
CA LYS A 255 -19.00 -18.92 -17.15
C LYS A 255 -20.51 -19.12 -17.33
N ARG A 256 -21.20 -18.15 -17.93
CA ARG A 256 -22.65 -18.16 -18.18
C ARG A 256 -23.01 -18.40 -19.65
N ASP A 257 -22.00 -18.33 -20.52
CA ASP A 257 -22.03 -18.76 -21.92
C ASP A 257 -21.42 -20.17 -22.01
#